data_AF-A0A921NC06-F1
#
_entry.id   AF-A0A921NC06-F1
#
_cell.length_a   1.000
_cell.length_b   1.000
_cell.length_c   1.000
_cell.angle_alpha   90.00
_cell.angle_beta   90.00
_cell.angle_gamma   90.00
#
_symmetry.space_group_name_H-M   'P 1'
#
loop_
_entity.id
_entity.type
_entity.pdbx_description
1 polymer ?
#
loop_
_entity_poly.entity_id
_entity_poly.type
_entity_poly.pdbx_seq_one_letter_code
_entity_poly.pdbx_strand_id
1 'polypeptide(L)'
;MPYSNQTITTEAATTIQSIDAILQLLKLGGIITVSVYEGHDGGRESKALLSYVKTLPQAKYHVGRYELINQVNNAPYLLLIERLA
;
A
#
# COMPACT_ATOMS: atom_id res chain seq x y z
N MET A 1 1.68 -16.46 26.02
CA MET A 1 0.29 -16.44 26.51
C MET A 1 -0.67 -16.47 25.31
N PRO A 2 -1.90 -17.01 25.47
CA PRO A 2 -2.56 -17.89 24.49
C PRO A 2 -3.40 -17.15 23.43
N TYR A 3 -3.70 -17.84 22.32
CA TYR A 3 -4.88 -17.64 21.46
C TYR A 3 -5.25 -16.18 21.12
N SER A 4 -4.45 -15.49 20.30
CA SER A 4 -5.02 -14.42 19.47
C SER A 4 -5.56 -15.05 18.20
N ASN A 5 -6.78 -15.58 18.30
CA ASN A 5 -7.61 -15.92 17.16
C ASN A 5 -8.06 -14.61 16.50
N GLN A 6 -7.12 -13.86 15.93
CA GLN A 6 -7.42 -12.73 15.07
C GLN A 6 -7.53 -13.29 13.67
N THR A 7 -8.78 -13.43 13.22
CA THR A 7 -9.13 -13.64 11.83
C THR A 7 -8.54 -12.48 11.02
N ILE A 8 -7.34 -12.69 10.46
CA ILE A 8 -6.50 -11.73 9.71
C ILE A 8 -7.16 -11.41 8.36
N THR A 9 -8.28 -10.71 8.41
CA THR A 9 -9.00 -10.21 7.24
C THR A 9 -9.26 -8.70 7.35
N THR A 10 -8.98 -8.11 8.51
CA THR A 10 -9.21 -6.69 8.83
C THR A 10 -8.06 -5.75 8.45
N GLU A 11 -6.90 -6.23 8.02
CA GLU A 11 -5.70 -5.38 7.83
C GLU A 11 -5.71 -4.63 6.48
N ALA A 12 -6.07 -5.29 5.37
CA ALA A 12 -6.06 -4.64 4.05
C ALA A 12 -7.05 -3.47 3.93
N ALA A 13 -8.27 -3.64 4.46
CA ALA A 13 -9.30 -2.62 4.38
C ALA A 13 -8.95 -1.38 5.21
N THR A 14 -8.38 -1.56 6.40
CA THR A 14 -7.96 -0.45 7.27
C THR A 14 -6.73 0.26 6.73
N THR A 15 -5.78 -0.47 6.12
CA THR A 15 -4.64 0.11 5.41
C THR A 15 -5.09 0.97 4.25
N ILE A 16 -6.02 0.47 3.42
CA ILE A 16 -6.59 1.24 2.29
C ILE A 16 -7.32 2.50 2.81
N GLN A 17 -8.15 2.37 3.84
CA GLN A 17 -8.84 3.53 4.43
C GLN A 17 -7.85 4.59 4.96
N SER A 18 -6.76 4.14 5.59
CA SER A 18 -5.73 5.04 6.11
C SER A 18 -5.02 5.78 4.98
N ILE A 19 -4.67 5.06 3.90
CA ILE A 19 -4.05 5.68 2.72
C ILE A 19 -5.03 6.68 2.08
N ASP A 20 -6.29 6.32 1.90
CA ASP A 20 -7.31 7.22 1.34
C ASP A 20 -7.43 8.51 2.17
N ALA A 21 -7.50 8.39 3.49
CA ALA A 21 -7.54 9.53 4.40
C ALA A 21 -6.29 10.42 4.27
N ILE A 22 -5.10 9.82 4.18
CA ILE A 22 -3.85 10.57 4.01
C ILE A 22 -3.81 11.27 2.64
N LEU A 23 -4.27 10.62 1.56
CA LEU A 23 -4.31 11.20 0.22
C LEU A 23 -5.21 12.44 0.13
N GLN A 24 -6.28 12.48 0.92
CA GLN A 24 -7.15 13.66 1.02
C GLN A 24 -6.48 14.83 1.76
N LEU A 25 -5.60 14.54 2.72
CA LEU A 25 -4.87 15.54 3.51
C LEU A 25 -3.57 16.01 2.84
N LEU A 26 -3.10 15.31 1.81
CA LEU A 26 -1.88 15.65 1.10
C LEU A 26 -1.99 17.03 0.44
N LYS A 27 -0.94 17.85 0.58
CA LYS A 27 -0.82 19.09 -0.20
C LYS A 27 -0.52 18.75 -1.67
N LEU A 28 -0.80 19.69 -2.57
CA LEU A 28 -0.35 19.58 -3.97
C LEU A 28 1.17 19.44 -4.02
N GLY A 29 1.66 18.50 -4.84
CA GLY A 29 3.07 18.09 -4.91
C GLY A 29 3.56 17.28 -3.69
N GLY A 30 2.69 17.02 -2.71
CA GLY A 30 3.01 16.15 -1.58
C GLY A 30 3.17 14.70 -2.02
N ILE A 31 4.02 13.96 -1.32
CA ILE A 31 4.30 12.55 -1.61
C ILE A 31 4.11 11.74 -0.33
N ILE A 32 3.44 10.60 -0.45
CA ILE A 32 3.52 9.52 0.54
C ILE A 32 4.32 8.36 0.01
N THR A 33 5.02 7.70 0.92
CA THR A 33 5.72 6.46 0.62
C THR A 33 5.20 5.36 1.55
N VAL A 34 4.93 4.19 0.97
CA VAL A 34 4.41 3.02 1.70
C VAL A 34 5.35 1.86 1.46
N SER A 35 6.05 1.42 2.51
CA SER A 35 6.87 0.21 2.46
C SER A 35 5.96 -1.00 2.60
N VAL A 36 5.94 -1.85 1.59
CA VAL A 36 5.06 -3.02 1.53
C VAL A 36 5.88 -4.28 1.67
N TYR A 37 5.55 -5.07 2.68
CA TYR A 37 6.11 -6.39 2.92
C TYR A 37 5.07 -7.44 2.55
N GLU A 38 5.43 -8.41 1.71
CA GLU A 38 4.57 -9.56 1.48
C GLU A 38 4.61 -10.45 2.72
N GLY A 39 3.61 -10.29 3.59
CA GLY A 39 3.50 -11.02 4.85
C GLY A 39 3.24 -12.52 4.67
N HIS A 40 3.14 -13.23 5.80
CA HIS A 40 2.88 -14.69 5.83
C HIS A 40 1.47 -15.07 5.38
N ASP A 41 0.60 -14.10 5.08
CA ASP A 41 -0.80 -14.29 4.66
C ASP A 41 -0.94 -14.62 3.16
N GLY A 42 0.17 -14.85 2.45
CA GLY A 42 0.21 -15.06 1.01
C GLY A 42 0.18 -13.77 0.18
N GLY A 43 0.45 -12.63 0.82
CA GLY A 43 0.45 -11.30 0.20
C GLY A 43 -0.95 -10.83 -0.19
N ARG A 44 -2.00 -11.20 0.57
CA ARG A 44 -3.37 -10.79 0.24
C ARG A 44 -3.53 -9.29 0.46
N GLU A 45 -3.01 -8.78 1.57
CA GLU A 45 -3.01 -7.35 1.83
C GLU A 45 -2.21 -6.55 0.79
N SER A 46 -0.98 -6.97 0.48
CA SER A 46 -0.14 -6.29 -0.51
C SER A 46 -0.79 -6.28 -1.91
N LYS A 47 -1.46 -7.36 -2.30
CA LYS A 47 -2.23 -7.44 -3.56
C LYS A 47 -3.45 -6.54 -3.56
N ALA A 48 -4.20 -6.49 -2.46
CA ALA A 48 -5.37 -5.61 -2.33
C ALA A 48 -4.96 -4.14 -2.39
N LEU A 49 -3.90 -3.77 -1.66
CA LEU A 49 -3.33 -2.43 -1.71
C LEU A 49 -2.85 -2.06 -3.12
N LEU A 50 -2.11 -2.94 -3.78
CA LEU A 50 -1.62 -2.70 -5.15
C LEU A 50 -2.79 -2.53 -6.13
N SER A 51 -3.87 -3.30 -5.95
CA SER A 51 -5.08 -3.18 -6.77
C SER A 51 -5.78 -1.84 -6.54
N TYR A 52 -5.90 -1.40 -5.29
CA TYR A 52 -6.49 -0.11 -4.95
C TYR A 52 -5.69 1.06 -5.54
N VAL A 53 -4.37 1.13 -5.33
CA VAL A 53 -3.57 2.28 -5.80
C VAL A 53 -3.55 2.40 -7.32
N LYS A 54 -3.71 1.29 -8.05
CA LYS A 54 -3.88 1.28 -9.52
C LYS A 54 -5.18 1.91 -10.01
N THR A 55 -6.19 2.02 -9.15
CA THR A 55 -7.48 2.66 -9.49
C THR A 55 -7.50 4.16 -9.25
N LEU A 56 -6.45 4.72 -8.62
CA LEU A 56 -6.38 6.15 -8.35
C LEU A 56 -6.39 6.95 -9.67
N PRO A 57 -7.16 8.05 -9.77
CA PRO A 57 -7.20 8.83 -10.99
C PRO A 57 -5.84 9.45 -11.31
N GLN A 58 -5.25 9.09 -12.45
CA GLN A 58 -3.93 9.57 -12.87
C GLN A 58 -3.81 11.10 -12.96
N ALA A 59 -4.93 11.80 -13.20
CA ALA A 59 -4.96 13.26 -13.24
C ALA A 59 -4.85 13.91 -11.85
N LYS A 60 -5.12 13.15 -10.79
CA LYS A 60 -5.03 13.60 -9.39
C LYS A 60 -3.81 13.05 -8.67
N TYR A 61 -3.38 11.85 -9.02
CA TYR A 61 -2.27 11.18 -8.36
C TYR A 61 -1.34 10.49 -9.35
N HIS A 62 -0.04 10.64 -9.14
CA HIS A 62 0.95 9.72 -9.72
C HIS A 62 1.26 8.61 -8.72
N VAL A 63 1.35 7.37 -9.22
CA VAL A 63 1.70 6.20 -8.42
C VAL A 63 2.90 5.51 -9.05
N GLY A 64 3.98 5.39 -8.27
CA GLY A 64 5.19 4.65 -8.63
C GLY A 64 5.39 3.44 -7.72
N ARG A 65 6.02 2.39 -8.25
CA ARG A 65 6.49 1.23 -7.48
C ARG A 65 8.00 1.11 -7.69
N TYR A 66 8.74 1.08 -6.60
CA TYR A 66 10.16 0.79 -6.58
C TYR A 66 10.39 -0.58 -5.93
N GLU A 67 11.09 -1.46 -6.63
CA GLU A 67 11.33 -2.83 -6.17
C GLU A 67 12.71 -3.33 -6.60
N LEU A 68 13.29 -4.21 -5.78
CA LEU A 68 14.54 -4.91 -6.11
C LEU A 68 14.20 -6.25 -6.77
N ILE A 69 14.33 -6.33 -8.10
CA ILE A 69 13.84 -7.45 -8.92
C ILE A 69 14.74 -8.69 -8.95
N ASN A 70 15.94 -8.62 -8.37
CA ASN A 70 16.90 -9.73 -8.33
C ASN A 70 16.99 -10.41 -6.95
N GLN A 71 16.06 -10.13 -6.04
CA GLN A 71 16.00 -10.72 -4.70
C GLN A 71 15.04 -11.91 -4.66
N VAL A 72 15.49 -13.04 -4.11
CA VAL A 72 14.77 -14.34 -4.19
C VAL A 72 13.61 -14.45 -3.20
N ASN A 73 13.65 -13.74 -2.06
CA ASN A 73 12.75 -13.95 -0.93
C ASN A 73 11.68 -12.84 -0.79
N ASN A 74 10.82 -12.68 -1.81
CA ASN A 74 9.70 -11.72 -1.80
C ASN A 74 10.09 -10.37 -1.19
N ALA A 75 11.12 -9.74 -1.78
CA ALA A 75 11.67 -8.52 -1.23
C ALA A 75 10.59 -7.43 -1.12
N PRO A 76 10.64 -6.63 -0.05
CA PRO A 76 9.71 -5.51 0.08
C PRO A 76 9.86 -4.55 -1.09
N TYR A 77 8.74 -3.91 -1.43
CA TYR A 77 8.70 -2.85 -2.43
C TYR A 77 8.16 -1.57 -1.81
N LEU A 78 8.52 -0.43 -2.41
CA LEU A 78 8.03 0.87 -2.00
C LEU A 78 6.99 1.35 -3.00
N LEU A 79 5.83 1.77 -2.51
CA LEU A 79 4.88 2.57 -3.28
C LEU A 79 5.16 4.05 -3.02
N LEU A 80 5.19 4.84 -4.07
CA LEU A 80 5.26 6.30 -4.01
C LEU A 80 3.95 6.84 -4.59
N ILE A 81 3.25 7.68 -3.86
CA ILE A 81 2.01 8.30 -4.33
C ILE A 81 2.13 9.81 -4.17
N GLU A 82 2.16 10.52 -5.29
CA GLU A 82 2.26 11.98 -5.37
C GLU A 82 0.90 12.58 -5.70
N ARG A 83 0.52 13.68 -5.04
CA ARG A 83 -0.70 14.44 -5.38
C ARG A 83 -0.41 15.54 -6.41
N LEU A 84 -1.20 15.56 -7.47
CA LEU A 84 -1.10 16.54 -8.57
C LEU A 84 -2.20 17.60 -8.54
N ALA A 85 -3.40 17.24 -8.04
CA ALA A 85 -4.59 18.09 -7.97
C ALA A 85 -5.45 17.76 -6.72
#